data_AF-A0A0V8HHV4-F1
#
_entry.id   AF-A0A0V8HHV4-F1
#
_cell.length_a   1.000
_cell.length_b   1.000
_cell.length_c   1.000
_cell.angle_alpha   90.00
_cell.angle_beta   90.00
_cell.angle_gamma   90.00
#
_symmetry.space_group_name_H-M   'P 1'
#
loop_
_entity.id
_entity.type
_entity.pdbx_description
1 polymer ?
#
loop_
_entity_poly.entity_id
_entity_poly.type
_entity_poly.pdbx_seq_one_letter_code
_entity_poly.pdbx_strand_id
1 'polypeptide(L)'
;MINESTQIHELKDEIARLKKRLEESEELIKDISAPIIPSIVPETILVPITGRLLPERFEMIITRILNVSYQEEINTIIIDFSAITEKEICELEVFGTYIENMARAISLMGIEVIFVGFNPSLTQIIVNSGVQQILEVKSFLSFRTALQYLMKQKGITFQSIND
;
A
#
# COMPACT_ATOMS: atom_id res chain seq x y z
N MET A 1 43.18 34.91 -11.40
CA MET A 1 42.81 33.48 -11.28
C MET A 1 41.73 33.41 -10.23
N ILE A 2 40.48 33.15 -10.64
CA ILE A 2 39.42 32.82 -9.68
C ILE A 2 39.90 31.57 -8.96
N ASN A 3 39.99 31.66 -7.64
CA ASN A 3 40.68 30.69 -6.80
C ASN A 3 39.95 29.35 -6.89
N GLU A 4 40.55 28.36 -7.54
CA GLU A 4 39.98 27.01 -7.72
C GLU A 4 39.50 26.42 -6.38
N SER A 5 40.19 26.78 -5.27
CA SER A 5 39.76 26.40 -3.92
C SER A 5 38.43 27.01 -3.48
N THR A 6 38.11 28.24 -3.88
CA THR A 6 36.82 28.89 -3.59
C THR A 6 35.71 28.25 -4.42
N GLN A 7 35.99 27.96 -5.68
CA GLN A 7 35.04 27.31 -6.60
C GLN A 7 34.72 25.87 -6.18
N ILE A 8 35.72 25.12 -5.69
CA ILE A 8 35.53 23.78 -5.11
C ILE A 8 34.71 23.84 -3.81
N HIS A 9 34.90 24.88 -2.99
CA HIS A 9 34.13 25.04 -1.76
C HIS A 9 32.66 25.33 -2.06
N GLU A 10 32.37 26.26 -2.97
CA GLU A 10 31.01 26.57 -3.42
C GLU A 10 30.30 25.35 -4.03
N LEU A 11 30.99 24.56 -4.85
CA LEU A 11 30.44 23.33 -5.41
C LEU A 11 30.14 22.28 -4.33
N LYS A 12 30.98 22.16 -3.30
CA LYS A 12 30.74 21.24 -2.18
C LYS A 12 29.53 21.65 -1.37
N ASP A 13 29.37 22.93 -1.11
CA ASP A 13 28.22 23.47 -0.37
C ASP A 13 26.92 23.27 -1.16
N GLU A 14 26.96 23.48 -2.48
CA GLU A 14 25.81 23.23 -3.34
C GLU A 14 25.46 21.73 -3.41
N ILE A 15 26.45 20.83 -3.50
CA ILE A 15 26.21 19.38 -3.42
C ILE A 15 25.57 19.00 -2.08
N ALA A 16 26.06 19.54 -0.97
CA ALA A 16 25.49 19.27 0.35
C ALA A 16 24.03 19.75 0.45
N ARG A 17 23.75 20.94 -0.10
CA ARG A 17 22.38 21.48 -0.17
C ARG A 17 21.46 20.63 -1.03
N LEU A 18 21.92 20.19 -2.20
CA LEU A 18 21.15 19.33 -3.10
C LEU A 18 20.88 17.96 -2.48
N LYS A 19 21.86 17.37 -1.81
CA LYS A 19 21.67 16.11 -1.05
C LYS A 19 20.61 16.25 0.04
N LYS A 20 20.68 17.32 0.83
CA LYS A 20 19.67 17.58 1.88
C LYS A 20 18.27 17.72 1.29
N ARG A 21 18.11 18.46 0.19
CA ARG A 21 16.82 18.58 -0.51
C ARG A 21 16.33 17.25 -1.07
N LEU A 22 17.24 16.40 -1.54
CA LEU A 22 16.89 15.06 -2.02
C LEU A 22 16.38 14.19 -0.86
N GLU A 23 17.08 14.18 0.28
CA GLU A 23 16.65 13.47 1.49
C GLU A 23 15.28 13.94 1.98
N GLU A 24 15.06 15.25 2.09
CA GLU A 24 13.75 15.84 2.45
C GLU A 24 12.64 15.42 1.47
N SER A 25 12.94 15.40 0.16
CA SER A 25 11.99 14.96 -0.86
C SER A 25 11.70 13.46 -0.77
N GLU A 26 12.70 12.63 -0.46
CA GLU A 26 12.54 11.19 -0.28
C GLU A 26 11.69 10.87 0.95
N GLU A 27 11.86 11.59 2.05
CA GLU A 27 11.02 11.47 3.24
C GLU A 27 9.56 11.84 2.95
N LEU A 28 9.32 12.97 2.27
CA LEU A 28 7.97 13.36 1.85
C LEU A 28 7.31 12.31 0.94
N ILE A 29 8.08 11.71 0.02
CA ILE A 29 7.58 10.63 -0.84
C ILE A 29 7.21 9.40 -0.01
N LYS A 30 8.02 9.03 0.99
CA LYS A 30 7.72 7.92 1.90
C LYS A 30 6.45 8.17 2.70
N ASP A 31 6.21 9.39 3.19
CA ASP A 31 4.99 9.71 3.95
C ASP A 31 3.70 9.59 3.12
N ILE A 32 3.78 9.83 1.80
CA ILE A 32 2.62 9.75 0.88
C ILE A 32 2.51 8.36 0.23
N SER A 33 3.54 7.52 0.35
CA SER A 33 3.69 6.26 -0.39
C SER A 33 2.60 5.20 -0.16
N ALA A 34 1.77 5.35 0.88
CA ALA A 34 0.59 4.51 1.14
C ALA A 34 -0.40 5.26 2.03
N PRO A 35 -1.29 6.09 1.47
CA PRO A 35 -2.23 6.85 2.29
C PRO A 35 -3.16 5.88 3.03
N ILE A 36 -3.41 6.15 4.31
CA ILE A 36 -4.36 5.37 5.10
C ILE A 36 -5.63 6.20 5.23
N ILE A 37 -6.73 5.66 4.73
CA ILE A 37 -8.01 6.35 4.64
C ILE A 37 -9.00 5.60 5.56
N PRO A 38 -9.51 6.22 6.64
CA PRO A 38 -10.56 5.63 7.45
C PRO A 38 -11.82 5.37 6.62
N SER A 39 -12.41 4.20 6.79
CA SER A 39 -13.67 3.85 6.13
C SER A 39 -14.86 4.37 6.93
N ILE A 40 -16.00 4.50 6.25
CA ILE A 40 -17.29 4.71 6.91
C ILE A 40 -17.77 3.47 7.67
N VAL A 41 -17.21 2.29 7.36
CA VAL A 41 -17.46 1.07 8.11
C VAL A 41 -16.56 1.09 9.35
N PRO A 42 -17.08 0.87 10.57
CA PRO A 42 -16.29 0.91 11.79
C PRO A 42 -15.06 0.00 11.74
N GLU A 43 -13.98 0.44 12.39
CA GLU A 43 -12.74 -0.34 12.60
C GLU A 43 -12.11 -0.81 11.26
N THR A 44 -12.40 -0.10 10.17
CA THR A 44 -11.97 -0.44 8.82
C THR A 44 -11.18 0.70 8.19
N ILE A 45 -10.04 0.38 7.57
CA ILE A 45 -9.26 1.33 6.77
C ILE A 45 -9.11 0.88 5.31
N LEU A 46 -8.88 1.84 4.42
CA LEU A 46 -8.54 1.65 3.02
C LEU A 46 -7.11 2.13 2.77
N VAL A 47 -6.32 1.30 2.09
CA VAL A 47 -4.94 1.59 1.69
C VAL A 47 -4.82 1.44 0.16
N PRO A 48 -4.95 2.53 -0.61
CA PRO A 48 -4.78 2.45 -2.05
C PRO A 48 -3.30 2.44 -2.43
N ILE A 49 -2.93 1.47 -3.26
CA ILE A 49 -1.59 1.27 -3.77
C ILE A 49 -1.48 1.96 -5.13
N THR A 50 -0.52 2.87 -5.28
CA THR A 50 -0.34 3.69 -6.50
C THR A 50 1.13 3.83 -6.87
N GLY A 51 1.48 3.89 -8.15
CA GLY A 51 2.88 4.03 -8.58
C GLY A 51 3.71 2.75 -8.39
N ARG A 52 5.02 2.83 -8.57
CA ARG A 52 5.89 1.63 -8.64
C ARG A 52 6.01 0.87 -7.33
N LEU A 53 5.84 -0.44 -7.39
CA LEU A 53 5.97 -1.38 -6.29
C LEU A 53 7.33 -2.10 -6.38
N LEU A 54 8.26 -1.59 -5.58
CA LEU A 54 9.54 -2.20 -5.28
C LEU A 54 9.42 -3.06 -4.01
N PRO A 55 10.29 -4.06 -3.79
CA PRO A 55 10.26 -4.91 -2.61
C PRO A 55 10.23 -4.13 -1.29
N GLU A 56 11.06 -3.08 -1.17
CA GLU A 56 11.15 -2.23 0.03
C GLU A 56 9.84 -1.47 0.30
N ARG A 57 9.05 -1.23 -0.76
CA ARG A 57 7.77 -0.55 -0.63
C ARG A 57 6.72 -1.43 0.03
N PHE A 58 6.73 -2.74 -0.22
CA PHE A 58 5.82 -3.67 0.47
C PHE A 58 6.09 -3.67 1.97
N GLU A 59 7.36 -3.75 2.38
CA GLU A 59 7.77 -3.70 3.79
C GLU A 59 7.34 -2.40 4.47
N MET A 60 7.51 -1.27 3.77
CA MET A 60 7.07 0.04 4.27
C MET A 60 5.54 0.11 4.43
N ILE A 61 4.78 -0.40 3.45
CA ILE A 61 3.30 -0.45 3.51
C ILE A 61 2.87 -1.31 4.70
N ILE A 62 3.42 -2.52 4.84
CA ILE A 62 3.12 -3.44 5.94
C ILE A 62 3.40 -2.74 7.27
N THR A 63 4.62 -2.21 7.45
CA THR A 63 5.02 -1.52 8.68
C THR A 63 4.06 -0.38 9.04
N ARG A 64 3.66 0.43 8.07
CA ARG A 64 2.73 1.55 8.29
C ARG A 64 1.34 1.04 8.71
N ILE A 65 0.84 0.01 8.04
CA ILE A 65 -0.43 -0.64 8.36
C ILE A 65 -0.41 -1.18 9.81
N LEU A 66 0.62 -1.95 10.17
CA LEU A 66 0.72 -2.54 11.51
C LEU A 66 0.78 -1.45 12.59
N ASN A 67 1.52 -0.35 12.34
CA ASN A 67 1.61 0.77 13.28
C ASN A 67 0.26 1.48 13.48
N VAL A 68 -0.47 1.78 12.40
CA VAL A 68 -1.78 2.44 12.52
C VAL A 68 -2.78 1.52 13.20
N SER A 69 -2.82 0.24 12.82
CA SER A 69 -3.73 -0.72 13.44
C SER A 69 -3.41 -1.04 14.90
N TYR A 70 -2.21 -0.72 15.38
CA TYR A 70 -1.88 -0.79 16.80
C TYR A 70 -2.37 0.45 17.58
N GLN A 71 -2.33 1.62 16.94
CA GLN A 71 -2.72 2.89 17.56
C GLN A 71 -4.23 3.12 17.55
N GLU A 72 -4.90 2.60 16.52
CA GLU A 72 -6.35 2.69 16.31
C GLU A 72 -6.97 1.30 16.46
N GLU A 73 -8.22 1.20 16.90
CA GLU A 73 -8.94 -0.08 17.03
C GLU A 73 -9.36 -0.63 15.66
N ILE A 74 -8.39 -0.93 14.79
CA ILE A 74 -8.64 -1.43 13.42
C ILE A 74 -8.62 -2.96 13.43
N ASN A 75 -9.69 -3.57 12.93
CA ASN A 75 -9.79 -5.02 12.74
C ASN A 75 -10.04 -5.43 11.29
N THR A 76 -10.16 -4.48 10.36
CA THR A 76 -10.30 -4.76 8.94
C THR A 76 -9.49 -3.78 8.09
N ILE A 77 -8.78 -4.28 7.09
CA ILE A 77 -8.00 -3.47 6.15
C ILE A 77 -8.37 -3.86 4.72
N ILE A 78 -8.70 -2.86 3.91
CA ILE A 78 -8.86 -3.03 2.47
C ILE A 78 -7.64 -2.47 1.76
N ILE A 79 -6.97 -3.31 0.95
CA ILE A 79 -5.81 -2.90 0.15
C ILE A 79 -6.22 -2.84 -1.31
N ASP A 80 -6.13 -1.66 -1.91
CA ASP A 80 -6.66 -1.40 -3.27
C ASP A 80 -5.55 -1.34 -4.31
N PHE A 81 -5.57 -2.32 -5.23
CA PHE A 81 -4.65 -2.47 -6.34
C PHE A 81 -5.25 -1.98 -7.67
N SER A 82 -6.39 -1.26 -7.68
CA SER A 82 -7.05 -0.84 -8.92
C SER A 82 -6.18 0.03 -9.83
N ALA A 83 -5.20 0.73 -9.26
CA ALA A 83 -4.24 1.58 -9.98
C ALA A 83 -2.92 0.86 -10.34
N ILE A 84 -2.81 -0.43 -10.04
CA ILE A 84 -1.60 -1.23 -10.26
C ILE A 84 -1.82 -2.18 -11.43
N THR A 85 -0.87 -2.15 -12.35
CA THR A 85 -0.73 -3.12 -13.44
C THR A 85 0.67 -3.71 -13.43
N GLU A 86 0.95 -4.58 -14.39
CA GLU A 86 2.29 -5.18 -14.55
C GLU A 86 3.40 -4.12 -14.68
N LYS A 87 3.10 -2.94 -15.21
CA LYS A 87 4.07 -1.87 -15.44
C LYS A 87 4.59 -1.25 -14.14
N GLU A 88 3.79 -1.31 -13.09
CA GLU A 88 4.13 -0.76 -11.79
C GLU A 88 4.89 -1.76 -10.92
N ILE A 89 4.90 -3.05 -11.26
CA ILE A 89 5.51 -4.10 -10.45
C ILE A 89 6.91 -4.40 -10.97
N CYS A 90 7.92 -4.29 -10.11
CA CYS A 90 9.30 -4.55 -10.50
C CYS A 90 9.62 -6.04 -10.65
N GLU A 91 9.14 -6.87 -9.72
CA GLU A 91 9.44 -8.32 -9.69
C GLU A 91 8.14 -9.14 -9.82
N LEU A 92 7.64 -9.26 -11.05
CA LEU A 92 6.36 -9.93 -11.34
C LEU A 92 6.34 -11.40 -10.91
N GLU A 93 7.44 -12.12 -11.07
CA GLU A 93 7.54 -13.56 -10.78
C GLU A 93 7.29 -13.89 -9.30
N VAL A 94 7.68 -12.99 -8.40
CA VAL A 94 7.54 -13.15 -6.94
C VAL A 94 6.41 -12.30 -6.36
N PHE A 95 5.61 -11.63 -7.20
CA PHE A 95 4.55 -10.74 -6.75
C PHE A 95 3.52 -11.45 -5.84
N GLY A 96 3.17 -12.70 -6.16
CA GLY A 96 2.28 -13.50 -5.31
C GLY A 96 2.84 -13.72 -3.90
N THR A 97 4.16 -13.93 -3.78
CA THR A 97 4.84 -14.06 -2.47
C THR A 97 4.73 -12.78 -1.66
N TYR A 98 4.82 -11.60 -2.29
CA TYR A 98 4.63 -10.33 -1.59
C TYR A 98 3.21 -10.16 -1.07
N ILE A 99 2.21 -10.49 -1.89
CA ILE A 99 0.79 -10.45 -1.48
C ILE A 99 0.54 -11.39 -0.30
N GLU A 100 1.09 -12.59 -0.36
CA GLU A 100 0.96 -13.60 0.69
C GLU A 100 1.65 -13.17 2.00
N ASN A 101 2.88 -12.66 1.91
CA ASN A 101 3.63 -12.16 3.06
C ASN A 101 2.89 -11.00 3.74
N MET A 102 2.36 -10.07 2.95
CA MET A 102 1.56 -8.96 3.44
C MET A 102 0.30 -9.45 4.15
N ALA A 103 -0.46 -10.36 3.53
CA ALA A 103 -1.66 -10.94 4.13
C ALA A 103 -1.34 -11.65 5.46
N ARG A 104 -0.27 -12.46 5.49
CA ARG A 104 0.17 -13.17 6.70
C ARG A 104 0.58 -12.21 7.81
N ALA A 105 1.44 -11.25 7.51
CA ALA A 105 1.96 -10.31 8.50
C ALA A 105 0.83 -9.56 9.21
N ILE A 106 -0.16 -9.09 8.44
CA ILE A 106 -1.30 -8.37 8.99
C ILE A 106 -2.26 -9.32 9.73
N SER A 107 -2.52 -10.52 9.19
CA SER A 107 -3.39 -11.50 9.84
C SER A 107 -2.85 -11.99 11.19
N LEU A 108 -1.52 -11.98 11.40
CA LEU A 108 -0.91 -12.30 12.70
C LEU A 108 -1.30 -11.30 13.80
N MET A 109 -1.70 -10.08 13.45
CA MET A 109 -2.27 -9.12 14.41
C MET A 109 -3.77 -9.35 14.67
N GLY A 110 -4.37 -10.39 14.10
CA GLY A 110 -5.81 -10.67 14.20
C GLY A 110 -6.67 -9.75 13.34
N ILE A 111 -6.07 -9.09 12.34
CA ILE A 111 -6.75 -8.13 11.47
C ILE A 111 -7.14 -8.80 10.15
N GLU A 112 -8.39 -8.63 9.73
CA GLU A 112 -8.86 -9.14 8.45
C GLU A 112 -8.32 -8.29 7.28
N VAL A 113 -7.64 -8.93 6.33
CA VAL A 113 -7.17 -8.28 5.10
C VAL A 113 -8.07 -8.62 3.93
N ILE A 114 -8.48 -7.60 3.19
CA ILE A 114 -9.27 -7.73 1.96
C ILE A 114 -8.53 -7.03 0.83
N PHE A 115 -8.23 -7.76 -0.24
CA PHE A 115 -7.63 -7.20 -1.44
C PHE A 115 -8.70 -6.80 -2.44
N VAL A 116 -8.55 -5.64 -3.08
CA VAL A 116 -9.47 -5.21 -4.14
C VAL A 116 -8.72 -4.71 -5.37
N GLY A 117 -9.41 -4.71 -6.51
CA GLY A 117 -8.89 -4.08 -7.72
C GLY A 117 -7.84 -4.89 -8.48
N PHE A 118 -7.63 -6.17 -8.15
CA PHE A 118 -6.83 -7.05 -9.00
C PHE A 118 -7.48 -7.19 -10.38
N ASN A 119 -6.76 -6.74 -11.41
CA ASN A 119 -7.15 -6.96 -12.79
C ASN A 119 -6.89 -8.42 -13.20
N PRO A 120 -7.50 -8.91 -14.30
CA PRO A 120 -7.35 -10.31 -14.72
C PRO A 120 -5.90 -10.76 -14.90
N SER A 121 -5.01 -9.88 -15.38
CA SER A 121 -3.61 -10.23 -15.60
C SER A 121 -2.86 -10.44 -14.29
N LEU A 122 -3.03 -9.51 -13.33
CA LEU A 122 -2.45 -9.64 -12.00
C LEU A 122 -2.98 -10.88 -11.28
N THR A 123 -4.27 -11.19 -11.42
CA THR A 123 -4.84 -12.43 -10.87
C THR A 123 -4.13 -13.67 -11.43
N GLN A 124 -3.87 -13.71 -12.74
CA GLN A 124 -3.12 -14.83 -13.35
C GLN A 124 -1.70 -14.91 -12.82
N ILE A 125 -1.00 -13.79 -12.71
CA ILE A 125 0.37 -13.74 -12.15
C ILE A 125 0.40 -14.28 -10.73
N ILE A 126 -0.51 -13.83 -9.87
CA ILE A 126 -0.60 -14.27 -8.48
C ILE A 126 -0.88 -15.78 -8.43
N VAL A 127 -1.86 -16.28 -9.18
CA VAL A 127 -2.21 -17.72 -9.19
C VAL A 127 -1.04 -18.58 -9.69
N ASN A 128 -0.31 -18.11 -10.71
CA ASN A 128 0.80 -18.84 -11.31
C ASN A 128 2.11 -18.76 -10.51
N SER A 129 2.19 -17.89 -9.49
CA SER A 129 3.37 -17.76 -8.61
C SER A 129 3.64 -18.98 -7.73
N GLY A 130 2.74 -19.98 -7.71
CA GLY A 130 2.91 -21.23 -6.96
C GLY A 130 2.60 -21.10 -5.45
N VAL A 131 2.12 -19.94 -5.01
CA VAL A 131 1.69 -19.67 -3.64
C VAL A 131 0.45 -20.50 -3.30
N GLN A 132 0.61 -21.48 -2.41
CA GLN A 132 -0.44 -22.46 -2.08
C GLN A 132 -1.57 -21.84 -1.23
N GLN A 133 -1.26 -20.87 -0.36
CA GLN A 133 -2.22 -20.25 0.55
C GLN A 133 -3.01 -19.08 -0.07
N ILE A 134 -2.86 -18.80 -1.37
CA ILE A 134 -3.56 -17.66 -1.99
C ILE A 134 -5.10 -17.85 -1.99
N LEU A 135 -5.58 -19.09 -1.92
CA LEU A 135 -7.01 -19.40 -1.86
C LEU A 135 -7.69 -18.88 -0.58
N GLU A 136 -6.92 -18.62 0.48
CA GLU A 136 -7.42 -18.05 1.73
C GLU A 136 -7.49 -16.51 1.70
N VAL A 137 -6.93 -15.89 0.66
CA VAL A 137 -6.91 -14.45 0.51
C VAL A 137 -8.29 -13.96 0.06
N LYS A 138 -8.97 -13.22 0.95
CA LYS A 138 -10.26 -12.61 0.61
C LYS A 138 -10.05 -11.46 -0.35
N SER A 139 -10.73 -11.50 -1.49
CA SER A 139 -10.63 -10.45 -2.51
C SER A 139 -11.95 -10.13 -3.19
N PHE A 140 -12.05 -8.90 -3.71
CA PHE A 140 -13.18 -8.45 -4.52
C PHE A 140 -12.70 -7.64 -5.72
N LEU A 141 -13.56 -7.56 -6.75
CA LEU A 141 -13.24 -6.76 -7.94
C LEU A 141 -13.06 -5.27 -7.64
N SER A 142 -13.78 -4.73 -6.66
CA SER A 142 -13.77 -3.30 -6.36
C SER A 142 -13.93 -3.03 -4.86
N PHE A 143 -13.42 -1.87 -4.43
CA PHE A 143 -13.65 -1.33 -3.09
C PHE A 143 -15.15 -1.29 -2.75
N ARG A 144 -16.01 -0.91 -3.69
CA ARG A 144 -17.47 -0.87 -3.50
C ARG A 144 -18.03 -2.23 -3.07
N THR A 145 -17.63 -3.30 -3.75
CA THR A 145 -18.12 -4.65 -3.46
C THR A 145 -17.61 -5.14 -2.11
N ALA A 146 -16.34 -4.87 -1.78
CA ALA A 146 -15.78 -5.17 -0.46
C ALA A 146 -16.52 -4.41 0.65
N LEU A 147 -16.83 -3.13 0.43
CA LEU A 147 -17.57 -2.32 1.39
C LEU A 147 -18.97 -2.86 1.63
N GLN A 148 -19.70 -3.22 0.57
CA GLN A 148 -21.03 -3.85 0.68
C GLN A 148 -20.97 -5.17 1.47
N TYR A 149 -19.92 -5.96 1.26
CA TYR A 149 -19.68 -7.20 2.02
C TYR A 149 -19.49 -6.92 3.51
N LEU A 150 -18.59 -5.99 3.86
CA LEU A 150 -18.32 -5.63 5.25
C LEU A 150 -19.52 -5.01 5.95
N MET A 151 -20.26 -4.15 5.25
CA MET A 151 -21.50 -3.57 5.77
C MET A 151 -22.50 -4.65 6.14
N LYS A 152 -22.69 -5.65 5.27
CA LYS A 152 -23.57 -6.79 5.57
C LYS A 152 -23.09 -7.59 6.80
N GLN A 153 -21.78 -7.81 6.94
CA GLN A 153 -21.22 -8.51 8.11
C GLN A 153 -21.41 -7.72 9.41
N LYS A 154 -21.21 -6.40 9.38
CA LYS A 154 -21.34 -5.52 10.54
C LYS A 154 -22.78 -5.04 10.79
N GLY A 155 -23.75 -5.52 10.01
CA GLY A 155 -25.17 -5.15 10.16
C GLY A 155 -25.50 -3.71 9.79
N ILE A 156 -24.70 -3.10 8.91
CA ILE A 156 -24.83 -1.72 8.44
C ILE A 156 -25.43 -1.73 7.03
N THR A 157 -26.24 -0.73 6.69
CA THR A 157 -26.78 -0.54 5.34
C THR A 157 -26.68 0.91 4.92
N PHE A 158 -26.55 1.16 3.62
CA PHE A 158 -26.77 2.49 3.08
C PHE A 158 -28.27 2.74 3.03
N GLN A 159 -28.71 3.86 3.59
CA GLN A 159 -30.07 4.34 3.44
C GLN A 159 -30.06 5.51 2.48
N SER A 160 -30.91 5.45 1.44
CA SER A 160 -31.13 6.62 0.60
C SER A 160 -31.78 7.70 1.46
N ILE A 161 -31.14 8.87 1.50
CA ILE A 161 -31.76 10.08 2.03
C ILE A 161 -32.53 10.66 0.86
N ASN A 162 -33.73 10.15 0.59
CA ASN A 162 -34.61 10.81 -0.37
C ASN A 162 -35.41 11.89 0.36
N ASP A 163 -35.35 13.11 -0.20
CA ASP A 163 -36.34 14.18 -0.04
C ASP A 163 -37.75 13.73 -0.49
#